data_AF-A0A1A1YPM0-F1
#
_entry.id   AF-A0A1A1YPM0-F1
#
_cell.length_a   1.000
_cell.length_b   1.000
_cell.length_c   1.000
_cell.angle_alpha   90.00
_cell.angle_beta   90.00
_cell.angle_gamma   90.00
#
_symmetry.space_group_name_H-M   'P 1'
#
loop_
_entity.id
_entity.type
_entity.pdbx_description
1 polymer ?
#
loop_
_entity_poly.entity_id
_entity_poly.type
_entity_poly.pdbx_seq_one_letter_code
_entity_poly.pdbx_strand_id
1 'polypeptide(L)'
;MRAFWWVLDKLTTIVSGEFMLKLGSRLGRPNGGTMIFLRSVWVSVILYSVALLLRSGDYAEWTWRFWEWQIDLEKLKGEITETVPWLGAIFAGVYVALYARFSAQFSYLAGVYNQLMETAASSPRDEHKDEILDTWYAGFIEDAVALHLASKRMFSVAVWFQLEIPRVYQMFTQYTVNGDEKVKRLIRSLRWAIGDEHLQAMGATPELMAGGPPRPSVSPASVSTVTTVKDGPATSAMDRGHVALAAFAAGCIIGAGVASPLPPGRRSRRADL
;
A
#
# COMPACT_ATOMS: atom_id res chain seq x y z
N MET A 1 24.46 -1.40 -20.36
CA MET A 1 23.01 -1.67 -20.09
C MET A 1 22.66 -1.69 -18.60
N ARG A 2 23.32 -2.46 -17.72
CA ARG A 2 22.97 -2.49 -16.27
C ARG A 2 23.00 -1.12 -15.58
N ALA A 3 24.02 -0.30 -15.87
CA ALA A 3 24.12 1.06 -15.31
C ALA A 3 22.95 1.97 -15.71
N PHE A 4 22.46 1.86 -16.95
CA PHE A 4 21.32 2.63 -17.43
C PHE A 4 20.04 2.30 -16.66
N TRP A 5 19.73 1.01 -16.49
CA TRP A 5 18.56 0.57 -15.71
C TRP A 5 18.65 1.00 -14.24
N TRP A 6 19.85 0.98 -13.67
CA TRP A 6 20.08 1.47 -12.32
C TRP A 6 19.80 2.98 -12.19
N VAL A 7 20.27 3.80 -13.14
CA VAL A 7 19.98 5.24 -13.14
C VAL A 7 18.47 5.49 -13.29
N LEU A 8 17.81 4.77 -14.21
CA LEU A 8 16.38 4.90 -14.42
C LEU A 8 15.58 4.54 -13.16
N ASP A 9 15.95 3.46 -12.46
CA ASP A 9 15.34 3.06 -11.17
C ASP A 9 15.52 4.13 -10.08
N LYS A 10 16.68 4.80 -10.02
CA LYS A 10 16.89 5.92 -9.10
C LYS A 10 16.03 7.12 -9.46
N LEU A 11 15.94 7.46 -10.74
CA LEU A 11 15.11 8.56 -11.21
C LEU A 11 13.63 8.29 -10.93
N THR A 12 13.12 7.10 -11.21
CA THR A 12 11.72 6.74 -10.90
C THR A 12 11.46 6.79 -9.40
N THR A 13 12.39 6.31 -8.57
CA THR A 13 12.30 6.39 -7.10
C THR A 13 12.21 7.84 -6.61
N ILE A 14 13.00 8.74 -7.20
CA ILE A 14 13.03 10.17 -6.84
C ILE A 14 11.76 10.87 -7.33
N VAL A 15 11.42 10.73 -8.60
CA VAL A 15 10.27 11.40 -9.22
C VAL A 15 8.97 10.95 -8.57
N SER A 16 8.81 9.65 -8.30
CA SER A 16 7.60 9.10 -7.65
C SER A 16 7.49 9.42 -6.15
N GLY A 17 8.56 9.95 -5.54
CA GLY A 17 8.65 10.16 -4.09
C GLY A 17 8.65 8.87 -3.27
N GLU A 18 9.02 7.72 -3.85
CA GLU A 18 9.04 6.42 -3.13
C GLU A 18 10.03 6.41 -1.97
N PHE A 19 11.10 7.21 -2.06
CA PHE A 19 12.02 7.41 -0.93
C PHE A 19 11.28 7.91 0.33
N MET A 20 10.19 8.66 0.19
CA MET A 20 9.38 9.13 1.31
C MET A 20 8.66 7.96 2.00
N LEU A 21 8.24 6.94 1.27
CA LEU A 21 7.65 5.73 1.86
C LEU A 21 8.72 4.93 2.62
N LYS A 22 9.91 4.80 2.04
CA LYS A 22 11.06 4.15 2.70
C LYS A 22 11.47 4.90 3.96
N LEU A 23 11.51 6.23 3.92
CA LEU A 23 11.82 7.07 5.07
C LEU A 23 10.70 7.02 6.12
N GLY A 24 9.44 7.11 5.68
CA GLY A 24 8.26 6.99 6.54
C GLY A 24 8.25 5.65 7.28
N SER A 25 8.49 4.55 6.57
CA SER A 25 8.60 3.21 7.14
C SER A 25 9.73 3.11 8.17
N ARG A 26 10.90 3.74 7.92
CA ARG A 26 11.98 3.83 8.92
C ARG A 26 11.58 4.63 10.16
N LEU A 27 10.75 5.65 10.00
CA LEU A 27 10.19 6.46 11.08
C LEU A 27 8.92 5.84 11.70
N GLY A 28 8.55 4.61 11.30
CA GLY A 28 7.33 3.93 11.72
C GLY A 28 6.04 4.45 11.06
N ARG A 29 6.05 5.62 10.40
CA ARG A 29 4.84 6.23 9.83
C ARG A 29 4.21 5.34 8.75
N PRO A 30 2.98 4.84 8.95
CA PRO A 30 2.30 4.01 7.97
C PRO A 30 1.89 4.83 6.75
N ASN A 31 1.77 4.18 5.59
CA ASN A 31 1.42 4.83 4.32
C ASN A 31 -0.02 5.38 4.33
N GLY A 32 -0.26 6.57 4.86
CA GLY A 32 -1.59 7.18 4.99
C GLY A 32 -1.80 8.43 4.15
N GLY A 33 -2.95 9.09 4.38
CA GLY A 33 -3.32 10.32 3.69
C GLY A 33 -2.22 11.38 3.75
N THR A 34 -1.51 11.51 4.87
CA THR A 34 -0.37 12.42 5.00
C THR A 34 0.77 12.08 4.05
N MET A 35 1.10 10.80 3.87
CA MET A 35 2.16 10.39 2.92
C MET A 35 1.74 10.61 1.47
N ILE A 36 0.46 10.36 1.14
CA ILE A 36 -0.10 10.64 -0.19
C ILE A 36 -0.02 12.15 -0.46
N PHE A 37 -0.43 12.98 0.49
CA PHE A 37 -0.37 14.43 0.37
C PHE A 37 1.06 14.93 0.13
N LEU A 38 2.02 14.51 0.97
CA LEU A 38 3.43 14.92 0.83
C LEU A 38 4.02 14.50 -0.52
N ARG A 39 3.73 13.27 -0.97
CA ARG A 39 4.16 12.80 -2.29
C ARG A 39 3.49 13.59 -3.41
N SER A 40 2.23 13.99 -3.24
CA SER A 40 1.52 14.80 -4.21
C SER A 40 2.16 16.17 -4.35
N VAL A 41 2.50 16.83 -3.24
CA VAL A 41 3.25 18.10 -3.26
C VAL A 41 4.58 17.93 -3.98
N TRP A 42 5.36 16.91 -3.63
CA TRP A 42 6.67 16.64 -4.23
C TRP A 42 6.60 16.43 -5.75
N VAL A 43 5.75 15.51 -6.19
CA VAL A 43 5.56 15.21 -7.62
C VAL A 43 5.05 16.45 -8.36
N SER A 44 4.15 17.23 -7.75
CA SER A 44 3.60 18.43 -8.37
C SER A 44 4.65 19.52 -8.54
N VAL A 45 5.53 19.72 -7.55
CA VAL A 45 6.65 20.66 -7.68
C VAL A 45 7.56 20.24 -8.83
N ILE A 46 7.91 18.96 -8.95
CA ILE A 46 8.74 18.46 -10.06
C ILE A 46 8.06 18.70 -11.42
N LEU A 47 6.80 18.30 -11.56
CA LEU A 47 6.06 18.46 -12.82
C LEU A 47 5.87 19.93 -13.18
N TYR A 48 5.59 20.78 -12.19
CA TYR A 48 5.47 22.22 -12.38
C TYR A 48 6.81 22.85 -12.78
N SER A 49 7.92 22.46 -12.17
CA SER A 49 9.26 22.90 -12.59
C SER A 49 9.56 22.51 -14.03
N VAL A 50 9.22 21.27 -14.45
CA VAL A 50 9.37 20.85 -15.85
C VAL A 50 8.48 21.69 -16.78
N ALA A 51 7.23 21.96 -16.39
CA ALA A 51 6.32 22.80 -17.17
C ALA A 51 6.85 24.24 -17.34
N LEU A 52 7.42 24.83 -16.28
CA LEU A 52 8.07 26.14 -16.34
C LEU A 52 9.29 26.14 -17.27
N LEU A 53 10.14 25.10 -17.20
CA LEU A 53 11.31 24.97 -18.09
C LEU A 53 10.92 24.81 -19.56
N LEU A 54 9.82 24.12 -19.85
CA LEU A 54 9.31 23.97 -21.22
C LEU A 54 8.71 25.28 -21.73
N ARG A 55 7.87 25.94 -20.91
CA ARG A 55 7.28 27.24 -21.24
C ARG A 55 8.35 28.30 -21.49
N SER A 56 9.44 28.24 -20.74
CA SER A 56 10.50 29.23 -20.88
C SER A 56 11.37 29.05 -22.13
N GLY A 57 11.30 27.88 -22.78
CA GLY A 57 11.92 27.65 -24.09
C GLY A 57 11.31 28.48 -25.22
N ASP A 58 10.07 28.96 -25.06
CA ASP A 58 9.39 29.80 -26.04
C ASP A 58 9.88 31.26 -26.02
N TYR A 59 10.57 31.68 -24.95
CA TYR A 59 11.16 33.01 -24.87
C TYR A 59 12.50 33.04 -25.59
N ALA A 60 12.52 33.67 -26.76
CA ALA A 60 13.75 33.91 -27.53
C ALA A 60 14.85 34.66 -26.73
N GLU A 61 14.45 35.38 -25.67
CA GLU A 61 15.35 36.12 -24.77
C GLU A 61 16.00 35.27 -23.68
N TRP A 62 15.45 34.09 -23.36
CA TRP A 62 16.17 33.11 -22.54
C TRP A 62 17.20 32.44 -23.44
N THR A 63 18.34 33.09 -23.62
CA THR A 63 19.47 32.45 -24.29
C THR A 63 19.91 31.27 -23.44
N TRP A 64 19.47 30.07 -23.81
CA TRP A 64 20.00 28.80 -23.32
C TRP A 64 21.45 28.61 -23.80
N ARG A 65 22.33 29.51 -23.40
CA ARG A 65 23.77 29.31 -23.52
C ARG A 65 24.13 28.36 -22.39
N PHE A 66 24.39 27.11 -22.77
CA PHE A 66 24.68 25.98 -21.87
C PHE A 66 25.72 26.29 -20.76
N TRP A 67 26.52 27.35 -20.92
CA TRP A 67 27.56 27.79 -19.99
C TRP A 67 27.24 29.09 -19.20
N GLU A 68 26.20 29.84 -19.54
CA GLU A 68 25.85 31.14 -18.92
C GLU A 68 24.39 31.09 -18.42
N TRP A 69 24.19 30.50 -17.24
CA TRP A 69 22.89 30.49 -16.56
C TRP A 69 22.63 31.86 -15.93
N GLN A 70 22.10 32.81 -16.71
CA GLN A 70 21.56 34.06 -16.16
C GLN A 70 20.06 33.91 -15.92
N ILE A 71 19.69 33.53 -14.70
CA ILE A 71 18.29 33.46 -14.27
C ILE A 71 17.83 34.86 -13.86
N ASP A 72 16.99 35.49 -14.67
CA ASP A 72 16.28 36.71 -14.28
C ASP A 72 15.18 36.37 -13.27
N LEU A 73 15.46 36.66 -12.00
CA LEU A 73 14.55 36.37 -10.88
C LEU A 73 13.24 37.17 -10.96
N GLU A 74 13.24 38.36 -11.57
CA GLU A 74 12.04 39.19 -11.71
C GLU A 74 11.09 38.58 -12.75
N LYS A 75 11.63 38.18 -13.91
CA LYS A 75 10.86 37.45 -14.93
C LYS A 75 10.36 36.11 -14.39
N LEU A 76 11.19 35.33 -13.71
CA LEU A 76 10.78 34.06 -13.11
C LEU A 76 9.63 34.26 -12.10
N LYS A 77 9.70 35.29 -11.27
CA LYS A 77 8.62 35.63 -10.32
C LYS A 77 7.33 35.96 -11.06
N GLY A 78 7.39 36.77 -12.13
CA GLY A 78 6.24 37.07 -12.99
C GLY A 78 5.59 35.80 -13.55
N GLU A 79 6.39 34.93 -14.16
CA GLU A 79 5.92 33.65 -14.71
C GLU A 79 5.28 32.76 -13.64
N ILE A 80 5.89 32.66 -12.46
CA ILE A 80 5.32 31.89 -11.36
C ILE A 80 3.96 32.47 -10.96
N THR A 81 3.82 33.79 -10.86
CA THR A 81 2.54 34.42 -10.48
C THR A 81 1.44 34.19 -11.51
N GLU A 82 1.77 34.17 -12.80
CA GLU A 82 0.81 33.91 -13.88
C GLU A 82 0.41 32.43 -13.96
N THR A 83 1.33 31.52 -13.61
CA THR A 83 1.13 30.07 -13.74
C THR A 83 0.78 29.37 -12.42
N VAL A 84 0.54 30.10 -11.32
CA VAL A 84 0.02 29.53 -10.06
C VAL A 84 -1.19 28.60 -10.27
N PRO A 85 -2.19 28.94 -11.11
CA PRO A 85 -3.32 28.03 -11.35
C PRO A 85 -2.90 26.67 -11.92
N TRP A 86 -1.80 26.60 -12.69
CA TRP A 86 -1.28 25.34 -13.22
C TRP A 86 -0.74 24.44 -12.11
N LEU A 87 -0.04 25.01 -11.13
CA LEU A 87 0.42 24.27 -9.96
C LEU A 87 -0.78 23.64 -9.21
N GLY A 88 -1.87 24.38 -9.05
CA GLY A 88 -3.11 23.87 -8.46
C GLY A 88 -3.72 22.71 -9.24
N ALA A 89 -3.80 22.83 -10.58
CA ALA A 89 -4.33 21.79 -11.45
C ALA A 89 -3.45 20.52 -11.45
N ILE A 90 -2.13 20.69 -11.55
CA ILE A 90 -1.14 19.59 -11.45
C ILE A 90 -1.30 18.89 -10.09
N PHE A 91 -1.34 19.66 -9.00
CA PHE A 91 -1.51 19.12 -7.66
C PHE A 91 -2.79 18.31 -7.51
N ALA A 92 -3.93 18.85 -7.95
CA ALA A 92 -5.19 18.14 -7.89
C ALA A 92 -5.14 16.82 -8.68
N GLY A 93 -4.62 16.83 -9.90
CA GLY A 93 -4.50 15.64 -10.74
C GLY A 93 -3.59 14.57 -10.13
N VAL A 94 -2.41 14.96 -9.65
CA VAL A 94 -1.46 14.07 -8.98
C VAL A 94 -2.05 13.49 -7.69
N TYR A 95 -2.68 14.33 -6.87
CA TYR A 95 -3.29 13.91 -5.62
C TYR A 95 -4.39 12.88 -5.86
N VAL A 96 -5.31 13.14 -6.79
CA VAL A 96 -6.37 12.20 -7.17
C VAL A 96 -5.79 10.89 -7.69
N ALA A 97 -4.76 10.93 -8.56
CA ALA A 97 -4.15 9.72 -9.09
C ALA A 97 -3.48 8.85 -8.00
N LEU A 98 -2.71 9.48 -7.10
CA LEU A 98 -2.05 8.77 -5.99
C LEU A 98 -3.08 8.22 -4.98
N TYR A 99 -4.13 8.98 -4.70
CA TYR A 99 -5.20 8.54 -3.82
C TYR A 99 -6.00 7.38 -4.43
N ALA A 100 -6.34 7.45 -5.72
CA ALA A 100 -7.03 6.38 -6.43
C ALA A 100 -6.21 5.07 -6.41
N ARG A 101 -4.89 5.17 -6.64
CA ARG A 101 -3.99 4.02 -6.51
C ARG A 101 -3.99 3.44 -5.10
N PHE A 102 -3.88 4.28 -4.07
CA PHE A 102 -3.93 3.83 -2.68
C PHE A 102 -5.26 3.12 -2.37
N SER A 103 -6.38 3.69 -2.81
CA SER A 103 -7.72 3.11 -2.63
C SER A 103 -7.82 1.72 -3.27
N ALA A 104 -7.36 1.58 -4.52
CA ALA A 104 -7.35 0.30 -5.21
C ALA A 104 -6.50 -0.76 -4.49
N GLN A 105 -5.30 -0.39 -4.01
CA GLN A 105 -4.42 -1.28 -3.26
C GLN A 105 -5.04 -1.72 -1.93
N PHE A 106 -5.70 -0.79 -1.24
CA PHE A 106 -6.39 -1.06 0.01
C PHE A 106 -7.57 -2.02 -0.18
N SER A 107 -8.43 -1.74 -1.17
CA SER A 107 -9.58 -2.59 -1.49
C SER A 107 -9.17 -3.99 -1.94
N TYR A 108 -8.11 -4.10 -2.75
CA TYR A 108 -7.53 -5.39 -3.13
C TYR A 108 -7.14 -6.21 -1.90
N LEU A 109 -6.32 -5.63 -1.02
CA LEU A 109 -5.78 -6.37 0.12
C LEU A 109 -6.87 -6.77 1.13
N ALA A 110 -7.86 -5.89 1.35
CA ALA A 110 -9.03 -6.21 2.16
C ALA A 110 -9.88 -7.33 1.54
N GLY A 111 -10.07 -7.30 0.21
CA GLY A 111 -10.80 -8.32 -0.53
C GLY A 111 -10.15 -9.69 -0.42
N VAL A 112 -8.83 -9.78 -0.64
CA VAL A 112 -8.05 -11.02 -0.49
C VAL A 112 -8.19 -11.58 0.93
N TYR A 113 -8.03 -10.75 1.96
CA TYR A 113 -8.16 -11.19 3.34
C TYR A 113 -9.54 -11.78 3.63
N ASN A 114 -10.61 -11.10 3.21
CA ASN A 114 -11.98 -11.56 3.44
C ASN A 114 -12.24 -12.90 2.73
N GLN A 115 -11.78 -13.06 1.48
CA GLN A 115 -11.90 -14.32 0.74
C GLN A 115 -11.13 -15.46 1.42
N LEU A 116 -9.95 -15.19 1.97
CA LEU A 116 -9.19 -16.19 2.72
C LEU A 116 -9.91 -16.62 4.00
N MET A 117 -10.46 -15.66 4.76
CA MET A 117 -11.25 -15.96 5.96
C MET A 117 -12.51 -16.75 5.63
N GLU A 118 -13.22 -16.40 4.57
CA GLU A 118 -14.41 -17.12 4.09
C GLU A 118 -14.07 -18.55 3.65
N THR A 119 -12.97 -18.71 2.92
CA THR A 119 -12.50 -20.03 2.45
C THR A 119 -12.09 -20.90 3.64
N ALA A 120 -11.37 -20.34 4.62
CA ALA A 120 -10.96 -21.05 5.83
C ALA A 120 -12.15 -21.44 6.72
N ALA A 121 -13.19 -20.62 6.77
CA ALA A 121 -14.40 -20.90 7.56
C ALA A 121 -15.31 -21.95 6.90
N SER A 122 -15.35 -22.01 5.57
CA SER A 122 -16.24 -22.91 4.81
C SER A 122 -15.58 -24.24 4.40
N SER A 123 -14.25 -24.30 4.34
CA SER A 123 -13.54 -25.50 3.90
C SER A 123 -13.51 -26.56 5.01
N PRO A 124 -13.83 -27.84 4.69
CA PRO A 124 -13.57 -28.94 5.59
C PRO A 124 -12.07 -28.99 5.95
N ARG A 125 -11.76 -29.29 7.21
CA ARG A 125 -10.37 -29.49 7.66
C ARG A 125 -9.75 -30.66 6.91
N ASP A 126 -8.72 -30.35 6.15
CA ASP A 126 -7.97 -31.29 5.31
C ASP A 126 -6.54 -30.78 5.25
N GLU A 127 -5.57 -31.64 5.56
CA GLU A 127 -4.17 -31.23 5.73
C GLU A 127 -3.60 -30.56 4.47
N HIS A 128 -3.98 -31.06 3.28
CA HIS A 128 -3.55 -30.50 2.01
C HIS A 128 -4.19 -29.14 1.74
N LYS A 129 -5.49 -28.98 2.02
CA LYS A 129 -6.15 -27.67 1.92
C LYS A 129 -5.58 -26.65 2.91
N ASP A 130 -5.27 -27.09 4.13
CA ASP A 130 -4.68 -26.23 5.15
C ASP A 130 -3.28 -25.75 4.72
N GLU A 131 -2.48 -26.61 4.07
CA GLU A 131 -1.18 -26.20 3.49
C GLU A 131 -1.32 -25.14 2.39
N ILE A 132 -2.32 -25.31 1.52
CA ILE A 132 -2.63 -24.33 0.48
C ILE A 132 -3.03 -23.00 1.11
N LEU A 133 -3.91 -23.03 2.12
CA LEU A 133 -4.32 -21.82 2.86
C LEU A 133 -3.14 -21.14 3.55
N ASP A 134 -2.24 -21.89 4.17
CA ASP A 134 -1.03 -21.34 4.81
C ASP A 134 -0.13 -20.62 3.78
N THR A 135 -0.02 -21.17 2.57
CA THR A 135 0.69 -20.54 1.45
C THR A 135 0.01 -19.24 1.02
N TRP A 136 -1.32 -19.22 0.94
CA TRP A 136 -2.05 -17.99 0.60
C TRP A 136 -1.96 -16.93 1.71
N TYR A 137 -1.95 -17.31 2.98
CA TYR A 137 -1.70 -16.37 4.07
C TYR A 137 -0.31 -15.76 4.00
N ALA A 138 0.71 -16.56 3.67
CA ALA A 138 2.05 -16.04 3.41
C ALA A 138 2.05 -15.04 2.24
N GLY A 139 1.34 -15.35 1.14
CA GLY A 139 1.16 -14.44 0.01
C GLY A 139 0.46 -13.13 0.38
N PHE A 140 -0.61 -13.21 1.19
CA PHE A 140 -1.29 -12.02 1.74
C PHE A 140 -0.35 -11.13 2.55
N ILE A 141 0.51 -11.73 3.40
CA ILE A 141 1.50 -10.98 4.18
C ILE A 141 2.55 -10.34 3.26
N GLU A 142 3.02 -11.05 2.23
CA GLU A 142 3.96 -10.51 1.25
C GLU A 142 3.35 -9.30 0.51
N ASP A 143 2.12 -9.42 0.03
CA ASP A 143 1.40 -8.32 -0.62
C ASP A 143 1.20 -7.14 0.32
N ALA A 144 0.83 -7.38 1.58
CA ALA A 144 0.70 -6.32 2.58
C ALA A 144 2.02 -5.56 2.79
N VAL A 145 3.16 -6.25 2.77
CA VAL A 145 4.49 -5.64 2.85
C VAL A 145 4.82 -4.87 1.57
N ALA A 146 4.62 -5.48 0.40
CA ALA A 146 4.92 -4.89 -0.90
C ALA A 146 4.09 -3.62 -1.17
N LEU A 147 2.85 -3.59 -0.73
CA LEU A 147 1.94 -2.45 -0.84
C LEU A 147 2.15 -1.39 0.25
N HIS A 148 3.06 -1.61 1.20
CA HIS A 148 3.27 -0.75 2.38
C HIS A 148 2.01 -0.57 3.24
N LEU A 149 1.16 -1.61 3.31
CA LEU A 149 -0.09 -1.61 4.07
C LEU A 149 0.01 -2.44 5.35
N ALA A 150 1.02 -3.29 5.52
CA ALA A 150 1.15 -4.18 6.68
C ALA A 150 1.13 -3.45 8.04
N SER A 151 1.65 -2.22 8.13
CA SER A 151 1.64 -1.43 9.37
C SER A 151 0.38 -0.58 9.58
N LYS A 152 -0.62 -0.69 8.72
CA LYS A 152 -1.90 -0.02 8.92
C LYS A 152 -2.68 -0.70 10.02
N ARG A 153 -3.29 0.09 10.92
CA ARG A 153 -4.05 -0.42 12.06
C ARG A 153 -5.01 -1.57 11.74
N MET A 154 -5.69 -1.54 10.58
CA MET A 154 -6.60 -2.63 10.20
C MET A 154 -5.90 -3.93 9.79
N PHE A 155 -4.72 -3.83 9.15
CA PHE A 155 -3.99 -4.97 8.60
C PHE A 155 -2.92 -5.46 9.57
N SER A 156 -2.37 -4.60 10.42
CA SER A 156 -1.27 -4.94 11.31
C SER A 156 -1.63 -6.06 12.26
N VAL A 157 -2.84 -6.01 12.83
CA VAL A 157 -3.34 -7.05 13.73
C VAL A 157 -3.60 -8.35 12.95
N ALA A 158 -4.22 -8.28 11.78
CA ALA A 158 -4.44 -9.45 10.92
C ALA A 158 -3.12 -10.13 10.53
N VAL A 159 -2.14 -9.35 10.03
CA VAL A 159 -0.81 -9.83 9.67
C VAL A 159 -0.10 -10.44 10.88
N TRP A 160 -0.21 -9.82 12.07
CA TRP A 160 0.37 -10.37 13.29
C TRP A 160 -0.19 -11.77 13.60
N PHE A 161 -1.52 -11.90 13.65
CA PHE A 161 -2.16 -13.19 13.95
C PHE A 161 -1.80 -14.27 12.94
N GLN A 162 -1.70 -13.93 11.64
CA GLN A 162 -1.27 -14.90 10.65
C GLN A 162 0.20 -15.31 10.84
N LEU A 163 1.10 -14.39 11.22
CA LEU A 163 2.50 -14.72 11.52
C LEU A 163 2.70 -15.55 12.79
N GLU A 164 1.74 -15.56 13.71
CA GLU A 164 1.78 -16.45 14.88
C GLU A 164 1.57 -17.92 14.51
N ILE A 165 0.97 -18.20 13.36
CA ILE A 165 0.81 -19.56 12.86
C ILE A 165 2.18 -20.03 12.31
N PRO A 166 2.81 -21.06 12.90
CA PRO A 166 4.16 -21.48 12.53
C PRO A 166 4.31 -21.90 11.07
N ARG A 167 3.28 -22.53 10.50
CA ARG A 167 3.26 -22.92 9.08
C ARG A 167 3.25 -21.70 8.17
N VAL A 168 2.41 -20.70 8.46
CA VAL A 168 2.37 -19.44 7.70
C VAL A 168 3.69 -18.68 7.80
N TYR A 169 4.29 -18.59 9.01
CA TYR A 169 5.61 -18.00 9.20
C TYR A 169 6.65 -18.68 8.31
N GLN A 170 6.68 -20.01 8.31
CA GLN A 170 7.61 -20.81 7.51
C GLN A 170 7.37 -20.60 6.00
N MET A 171 6.12 -20.64 5.55
CA MET A 171 5.80 -20.38 4.14
C MET A 171 6.22 -18.98 3.71
N PHE A 172 6.03 -17.97 4.58
CA PHE A 172 6.47 -16.61 4.32
C PHE A 172 7.99 -16.53 4.18
N THR A 173 8.76 -17.10 5.10
CA THR A 173 10.23 -17.04 5.03
C THR A 173 10.79 -17.83 3.86
N GLN A 174 10.17 -18.97 3.51
CA GLN A 174 10.59 -19.84 2.42
C GLN A 174 10.33 -19.23 1.03
N TYR A 175 9.13 -18.68 0.79
CA TYR A 175 8.74 -18.22 -0.55
C TYR A 175 9.05 -16.74 -0.81
N THR A 176 9.30 -15.95 0.23
CA THR A 176 9.62 -14.53 0.08
C THR A 176 11.12 -14.32 -0.14
N VAL A 177 11.50 -13.54 -1.17
CA VAL A 177 12.90 -13.13 -1.38
C VAL A 177 13.44 -12.38 -0.16
N ASN A 178 14.52 -12.89 0.45
CA ASN A 178 15.08 -12.42 1.73
C ASN A 178 14.04 -12.46 2.87
N GLY A 179 13.31 -13.58 2.97
CA GLY A 179 12.21 -13.78 3.90
C GLY A 179 12.59 -13.56 5.37
N ASP A 180 13.74 -14.08 5.79
CA ASP A 180 14.24 -13.95 7.18
C ASP A 180 14.53 -12.50 7.57
N GLU A 181 15.15 -11.69 6.70
CA GLU A 181 15.36 -10.27 6.98
C GLU A 181 14.07 -9.47 6.87
N LYS A 182 13.16 -9.85 5.96
CA LYS A 182 11.86 -9.20 5.81
C LYS A 182 10.98 -9.44 7.03
N VAL A 183 10.88 -10.67 7.55
CA VAL A 183 10.03 -10.97 8.71
C VAL A 183 10.52 -10.24 9.96
N LYS A 184 11.84 -10.16 10.19
CA LYS A 184 12.41 -9.39 11.30
C LYS A 184 12.07 -7.90 11.22
N ARG A 185 12.14 -7.32 10.02
CA ARG A 185 11.73 -5.91 9.79
C ARG A 185 10.24 -5.72 9.96
N LEU A 186 9.44 -6.65 9.43
CA LEU A 186 7.98 -6.64 9.54
C LEU A 186 7.53 -6.68 10.99
N ILE A 187 8.02 -7.63 11.79
CA ILE A 187 7.71 -7.74 13.23
C ILE A 187 8.01 -6.43 13.96
N ARG A 188 9.17 -5.80 13.69
CA ARG A 188 9.51 -4.51 14.28
C ARG A 188 8.50 -3.41 13.89
N SER A 189 8.10 -3.36 12.62
CA SER A 189 7.09 -2.42 12.15
C SER A 189 5.71 -2.68 12.73
N LEU A 190 5.31 -3.95 12.90
CA LEU A 190 4.05 -4.33 13.52
C LEU A 190 4.02 -3.97 15.01
N ARG A 191 5.09 -4.26 15.75
CA ARG A 191 5.22 -3.86 17.16
C ARG A 191 5.06 -2.36 17.35
N TRP A 192 5.71 -1.57 16.50
CA TRP A 192 5.54 -0.12 16.52
C TRP A 192 4.10 0.31 16.20
N ALA A 193 3.45 -0.32 15.22
CA ALA A 193 2.11 0.06 14.77
C ALA A 193 0.99 -0.36 15.74
N ILE A 194 1.15 -1.51 16.39
CA ILE A 194 0.16 -2.12 17.28
C ILE A 194 0.38 -1.65 18.72
N GLY A 195 1.63 -1.49 19.14
CA GLY A 195 2.03 -1.21 20.52
C GLY A 195 2.28 -2.50 21.31
N ASP A 196 3.39 -2.54 22.04
CA ASP A 196 3.80 -3.72 22.82
C ASP A 196 2.77 -4.11 23.90
N GLU A 197 2.12 -3.13 24.54
CA GLU A 197 1.06 -3.37 25.53
C GLU A 197 -0.15 -4.07 24.91
N HIS A 198 -0.54 -3.66 23.71
CA HIS A 198 -1.67 -4.26 23.02
C HIS A 198 -1.34 -5.68 22.52
N LEU A 199 -0.11 -5.91 22.06
CA LEU A 199 0.38 -7.24 21.72
C LEU A 199 0.37 -8.19 22.93
N GLN A 200 0.83 -7.72 24.09
CA GLN A 200 0.74 -8.50 25.33
C GLN A 200 -0.71 -8.81 25.71
N ALA A 201 -1.61 -7.84 25.60
CA ALA A 201 -3.03 -8.03 25.88
C ALA A 201 -3.70 -9.04 24.93
N MET A 202 -3.21 -9.18 23.70
CA MET A 202 -3.67 -10.17 22.72
C MET A 202 -3.07 -11.57 22.93
N GLY A 203 -2.16 -11.74 23.91
CA GLY A 203 -1.50 -13.02 24.17
C GLY A 203 -0.34 -13.32 23.21
N ALA A 204 0.31 -12.29 22.68
CA ALA A 204 1.38 -12.45 21.70
C ALA A 204 2.53 -13.34 22.22
N THR A 205 2.97 -14.29 21.40
CA THR A 205 4.04 -15.23 21.81
C THR A 205 5.38 -14.50 22.05
N PRO A 206 6.09 -14.78 23.16
CA PRO A 206 7.39 -14.17 23.43
C PRO A 206 8.41 -14.41 22.31
N GLU A 207 8.33 -15.56 21.64
CA GLU A 207 9.20 -15.92 20.52
C GLU A 207 9.02 -14.99 19.33
N LEU A 208 7.78 -14.73 18.91
CA LEU A 208 7.50 -13.82 17.80
C LEU A 208 7.83 -12.38 18.19
N MET A 209 7.58 -11.98 19.44
CA MET A 209 7.97 -10.67 19.98
C MET A 209 9.49 -10.43 19.94
N ALA A 210 10.29 -11.49 20.12
CA ALA A 210 11.74 -11.47 19.98
C ALA A 210 12.22 -11.50 18.51
N GLY A 211 11.30 -11.62 17.54
CA GLY A 211 11.61 -11.72 16.12
C GLY A 211 12.01 -13.12 15.66
N GLY A 212 11.80 -14.14 16.50
CA GLY A 212 12.03 -15.54 16.18
C GLY A 212 10.81 -16.22 15.58
N PRO A 213 10.96 -17.45 15.05
CA PRO A 213 9.82 -18.25 14.63
C PRO A 213 8.96 -18.64 15.84
N PRO A 214 7.63 -18.63 15.72
CA PRO A 214 6.76 -19.16 16.77
C PRO A 214 6.99 -20.66 16.92
N ARG A 215 6.96 -21.16 18.17
CA ARG A 215 7.09 -22.60 18.40
C ARG A 215 5.87 -23.32 17.84
N PRO A 216 6.04 -24.48 17.16
CA PRO A 216 4.91 -25.34 16.89
C PRO A 216 4.22 -25.63 18.21
N SER A 217 2.92 -25.32 18.30
CA SER A 217 2.14 -25.67 19.47
C SER A 217 2.20 -27.20 19.57
N VAL A 218 2.92 -27.69 20.58
CA VAL A 218 2.95 -29.11 20.88
C VAL A 218 1.56 -29.44 21.36
N SER A 219 0.68 -29.85 20.43
CA SER A 219 -0.65 -30.31 20.78
C SER A 219 -0.46 -31.50 21.73
N PRO A 220 -0.91 -31.43 22.99
CA PRO A 220 -0.70 -32.51 23.96
C PRO A 220 -1.44 -33.82 23.62
N ALA A 221 -2.07 -33.91 22.44
CA ALA A 221 -2.97 -34.99 22.04
C ALA A 221 -2.40 -35.99 21.01
N SER A 222 -1.08 -36.08 20.81
CA SER A 222 -0.50 -37.07 19.87
C SER A 222 0.71 -37.85 20.41
N VAL A 223 0.71 -38.18 21.71
CA VAL A 223 1.34 -39.43 22.17
C VAL A 223 0.31 -40.54 21.95
N SER A 224 0.09 -40.90 20.69
CA SER A 224 -0.66 -42.11 20.32
C SER A 224 0.27 -42.98 19.49
N THR A 225 0.54 -44.14 20.08
CA THR A 225 1.33 -45.28 19.62
C THR A 225 1.31 -45.45 18.10
N VAL A 226 2.47 -45.30 17.47
CA VAL A 226 2.73 -45.66 16.07
C VAL A 226 2.43 -47.15 15.90
N THR A 227 1.31 -47.47 15.25
CA THR A 227 1.09 -48.77 14.62
C THR A 227 1.19 -48.57 13.12
N THR A 228 2.21 -49.19 12.56
CA THR A 228 2.51 -49.28 11.13
C THR A 228 1.32 -49.84 10.35
N VAL A 229 0.78 -49.07 9.41
CA VAL A 229 -0.07 -49.59 8.33
C VAL A 229 0.51 -49.17 6.98
N LYS A 230 0.44 -50.14 6.07
CA LYS A 230 1.24 -50.40 4.90
C LYS A 230 0.45 -50.07 3.64
N ASP A 231 1.10 -49.39 2.70
CA ASP A 231 0.92 -49.31 1.24
C ASP A 231 -0.49 -49.39 0.59
N GLY A 232 -0.81 -48.41 -0.27
CA GLY A 232 -1.85 -48.51 -1.30
C GLY A 232 -1.92 -47.29 -2.24
N PRO A 233 -2.09 -47.45 -3.57
CA PRO A 233 -1.51 -46.57 -4.57
C PRO A 233 -2.38 -45.39 -5.03
N ALA A 234 -1.68 -44.35 -5.49
CA ALA A 234 -2.22 -43.14 -6.11
C ALA A 234 -2.51 -43.33 -7.61
N THR A 235 -3.68 -42.86 -8.07
CA THR A 235 -3.86 -42.38 -9.45
C THR A 235 -4.99 -41.36 -9.59
N SER A 236 -4.61 -40.18 -10.12
CA SER A 236 -5.19 -39.50 -11.30
C SER A 236 -6.45 -38.60 -11.22
N ALA A 237 -6.29 -37.45 -11.88
CA ALA A 237 -7.26 -36.48 -12.45
C ALA A 237 -7.55 -35.27 -11.53
N MET A 238 -7.00 -34.06 -11.74
CA MET A 238 -6.89 -33.21 -12.94
C MET A 238 -8.25 -32.83 -13.53
N ASP A 239 -8.84 -31.76 -12.98
CA ASP A 239 -9.69 -30.86 -13.76
C ASP A 239 -9.63 -29.43 -13.16
N ARG A 240 -9.22 -28.45 -13.96
CA ARG A 240 -9.10 -27.03 -13.60
C ARG A 240 -10.16 -26.27 -14.40
N GLY A 241 -11.28 -25.97 -13.75
CA GLY A 241 -12.35 -25.11 -14.27
C GLY A 241 -12.23 -23.68 -13.73
N HIS A 242 -12.08 -22.75 -14.67
CA HIS A 242 -11.92 -21.31 -14.53
C HIS A 242 -12.91 -20.60 -13.58
N VAL A 243 -12.40 -19.69 -12.75
CA VAL A 243 -13.18 -18.59 -12.13
C VAL A 243 -12.47 -17.26 -12.43
N ALA A 244 -13.27 -16.27 -12.81
CA ALA A 244 -13.10 -14.82 -12.69
C ALA A 244 -13.17 -14.06 -14.01
N LEU A 245 -14.36 -13.52 -14.30
CA LEU A 245 -14.45 -12.21 -14.94
C LEU A 245 -15.80 -11.57 -14.60
N ALA A 246 -15.74 -10.45 -13.86
CA ALA A 246 -16.60 -9.26 -13.97
C ALA A 246 -16.88 -8.61 -12.61
N ALA A 247 -16.13 -7.56 -12.29
CA ALA A 247 -16.63 -6.43 -11.52
C ALA A 247 -15.71 -5.22 -11.72
N PHE A 248 -15.83 -4.56 -12.88
CA PHE A 248 -15.24 -3.24 -13.13
C PHE A 248 -16.29 -2.37 -13.84
N ALA A 249 -17.01 -1.57 -13.04
CA ALA A 249 -17.79 -0.37 -13.39
C ALA A 249 -18.69 -0.08 -12.17
N ALA A 250 -18.85 1.13 -11.63
CA ALA A 250 -18.48 2.44 -12.08
C ALA A 250 -18.37 3.35 -10.84
N GLY A 251 -17.34 4.18 -10.80
CA GLY A 251 -17.15 5.14 -9.72
C GLY A 251 -16.20 6.23 -10.14
N CYS A 252 -16.57 7.01 -11.16
CA CYS A 252 -16.01 8.33 -11.48
C CYS A 252 -16.93 9.02 -12.51
N ILE A 253 -18.11 9.46 -12.07
CA ILE A 253 -18.75 10.66 -12.64
C ILE A 253 -18.72 11.69 -11.52
N ILE A 254 -17.67 12.50 -11.49
CA ILE A 254 -17.74 13.83 -10.87
C ILE A 254 -17.90 14.80 -12.04
N GLY A 255 -19.17 15.05 -12.37
CA GLY A 255 -19.54 16.15 -13.24
C GLY A 255 -19.39 17.47 -12.49
N ALA A 256 -18.58 18.35 -13.05
CA ALA A 256 -18.65 19.79 -12.78
C ALA A 256 -19.93 20.38 -13.38
N GLY A 257 -20.54 21.36 -12.70
CA GLY A 257 -21.70 22.15 -13.14
C GLY A 257 -23.02 21.60 -12.57
N VAL A 258 -23.84 22.32 -11.80
CA VAL A 258 -24.28 23.71 -11.94
C VAL A 258 -24.64 24.25 -10.55
N ALA A 259 -24.17 25.45 -10.20
CA ALA A 259 -24.65 26.19 -9.05
C ALA A 259 -26.07 26.71 -9.31
N SER A 260 -27.06 26.18 -8.60
CA SER A 260 -28.42 26.75 -8.57
C SER A 260 -28.45 27.96 -7.61
N PRO A 261 -29.11 29.07 -7.98
CA PRO A 261 -29.22 30.24 -7.11
C PRO A 261 -30.13 29.95 -5.92
N LEU A 262 -29.71 30.38 -4.74
CA LEU A 262 -30.51 30.35 -3.51
C LEU A 262 -31.76 31.24 -3.65
N PRO A 263 -32.93 30.83 -3.11
CA PRO A 263 -34.13 31.64 -3.14
C PRO A 263 -34.00 32.88 -2.21
N PRO A 264 -34.64 34.00 -2.54
CA PRO A 264 -34.60 35.21 -1.71
C PRO A 264 -35.32 35.00 -0.38
N GLY A 265 -34.61 35.31 0.71
CA GLY A 265 -35.11 35.24 2.08
C GLY A 265 -36.30 36.17 2.31
N ARG A 266 -37.36 35.60 2.90
CA ARG A 266 -38.50 36.34 3.48
C ARG A 266 -37.99 37.28 4.58
N ARG A 267 -38.12 38.59 4.37
CA ARG A 267 -38.04 39.61 5.43
C ARG A 267 -39.27 39.49 6.33
N SER A 268 -39.07 39.23 7.62
CA SER A 268 -40.11 39.37 8.64
C SER A 268 -40.43 40.86 8.81
N ARG A 269 -41.67 41.28 8.54
CA ARG A 269 -42.20 42.56 9.00
C ARG A 269 -42.39 42.50 10.51
N ARG A 270 -41.68 43.38 11.23
CA ARG A 270 -42.19 43.98 12.48
C ARG A 270 -43.27 44.99 12.08
N ALA A 271 -44.43 44.88 12.71
CA ALA A 271 -45.32 46.02 12.91
C ALA A 271 -45.82 45.88 14.36
N ASP A 272 -45.51 46.91 15.15
CA ASP A 272 -46.16 47.20 16.42
C ASP A 272 -47.53 47.86 16.14
N LEU A 273 -48.50 47.57 17.01
CA LEU A 273 -49.92 48.01 17.07
C LEU A 273 -50.93 47.20 16.23
#